data_AF-A0A2N7XTZ4-F1
#
_entry.id   AF-A0A2N7XTZ4-F1
#
_cell.length_a   1.000
_cell.length_b   1.000
_cell.length_c   1.000
_cell.angle_alpha   90.00
_cell.angle_beta   90.00
_cell.angle_gamma   90.00
#
_symmetry.space_group_name_H-M   'P 1'
#
loop_
_entity.id
_entity.type
_entity.pdbx_description
1 polymer ?
#
loop_
_entity_poly.entity_id
_entity_poly.type
_entity_poly.pdbx_seq_one_letter_code
_entity_poly.pdbx_strand_id
1 'polypeptide(L)'
;TLDHDAPKAAGLARGGKDGVRLLGKGELTTKLSFTVAGASKGAIEAVEKAGGSVDVIHVVPAAEKAAAKKGVKYRERKAHKESFKA
;
A
#
# COMPACT_ATOMS: atom_id res chain seq x y z
N THR A 1 5.74 1.25 13.80
CA THR A 1 5.36 0.87 12.42
C THR A 1 6.58 1.05 11.54
N LEU A 2 6.95 0.00 10.82
CA LEU A 2 8.01 -0.01 9.83
C LEU A 2 7.37 0.21 8.47
N ASP A 3 7.39 1.47 8.05
CA ASP A 3 7.00 1.92 6.72
C ASP A 3 8.19 1.86 5.75
N HIS A 4 7.90 1.91 4.44
CA HIS A 4 8.87 1.75 3.35
C HIS A 4 10.15 2.59 3.48
N ASP A 5 10.07 3.75 4.13
CA ASP A 5 11.20 4.66 4.31
C ASP A 5 12.28 4.14 5.27
N ALA A 6 11.91 3.34 6.28
CA ALA A 6 12.85 2.83 7.27
C ALA A 6 13.87 1.82 6.70
N PRO A 7 13.46 0.74 5.99
CA PRO A 7 14.41 -0.16 5.35
C PRO A 7 15.14 0.50 4.17
N LYS A 8 14.59 1.56 3.59
CA LYS A 8 15.25 2.34 2.53
C LYS A 8 16.39 3.19 3.09
N ALA A 9 16.17 3.87 4.22
CA ALA A 9 17.21 4.61 4.93
C ALA A 9 18.35 3.69 5.42
N ALA A 10 18.01 2.46 5.81
CA ALA A 10 18.98 1.42 6.17
C ALA A 10 19.70 0.79 4.97
N GLY A 11 19.37 1.15 3.73
CA GLY A 11 19.93 0.56 2.51
C GLY A 11 19.50 -0.89 2.23
N LEU A 12 18.55 -1.42 3.00
CA LEU A 12 18.03 -2.79 2.89
C LEU A 12 16.98 -2.92 1.78
N ALA A 13 16.24 -1.85 1.51
CA ALA A 13 15.21 -1.82 0.48
C ALA A 13 15.49 -0.69 -0.52
N ARG A 14 15.54 -1.02 -1.82
CA ARG A 14 15.75 0.00 -2.86
C ARG A 14 14.47 0.70 -3.30
N GLY A 15 13.30 0.13 -2.98
CA GLY A 15 12.01 0.79 -3.07
C GLY A 15 11.65 1.48 -4.40
N GLY A 16 10.91 0.79 -5.28
CA GLY A 16 10.42 1.32 -6.56
C GLY A 16 8.89 1.41 -6.65
N LYS A 17 8.34 1.45 -7.88
CA LYS A 17 6.88 1.47 -8.16
C LYS A 17 6.10 0.36 -7.44
N ASP A 18 6.77 -0.77 -7.17
CA ASP A 18 6.17 -1.97 -6.58
C ASP A 18 6.41 -2.09 -5.06
N GLY A 19 7.02 -1.08 -4.42
CA GLY A 19 7.21 -1.04 -2.98
C GLY A 19 8.19 -2.08 -2.44
N VAL A 20 7.88 -2.65 -1.27
CA VAL A 20 8.66 -3.69 -0.56
C VAL A 20 7.78 -4.90 -0.32
N ARG A 21 8.36 -6.10 -0.51
CA ARG A 21 7.70 -7.38 -0.27
C ARG A 21 8.35 -8.13 0.89
N LEU A 22 7.55 -8.54 1.87
CA LEU A 22 8.01 -9.36 2.98
C LEU A 22 8.07 -10.84 2.59
N LEU A 23 9.21 -11.47 2.89
CA LEU A 23 9.47 -12.89 2.70
C LEU A 23 9.82 -13.51 4.05
N GLY A 24 9.18 -14.64 4.38
CA GLY A 24 9.37 -15.37 5.64
C GLY A 24 10.62 -16.25 5.65
N LYS A 25 11.75 -15.76 5.15
CA LYS A 25 13.04 -16.49 5.21
C LYS A 25 13.82 -16.01 6.44
N GLY A 26 13.52 -16.59 7.60
CA GLY A 26 14.17 -16.27 8.87
C GLY A 26 13.18 -16.09 10.02
N GLU A 27 13.69 -15.95 11.24
CA GLU A 27 12.90 -15.75 12.45
C GLU A 27 12.84 -14.27 12.86
N LEU A 28 11.65 -13.84 13.30
CA LEU A 28 11.44 -12.53 13.92
C LEU A 28 11.33 -12.72 15.43
N THR A 29 12.29 -12.19 16.17
CA THR A 29 12.32 -12.26 17.64
C THR A 29 11.68 -11.04 18.30
N THR A 30 11.34 -10.02 17.52
CA THR A 30 10.82 -8.72 18.01
C THR A 30 9.45 -8.44 17.41
N LYS A 31 8.53 -7.93 18.25
CA LYS A 31 7.21 -7.47 17.82
C LYS A 31 7.34 -6.23 16.94
N LEU A 32 6.93 -6.35 15.68
CA LEU A 32 6.99 -5.26 14.71
C LEU A 32 5.68 -5.18 13.92
N SER A 33 5.23 -3.95 13.66
CA SER A 33 4.14 -3.67 12.73
C SER A 33 4.72 -3.20 11.41
N PHE A 34 4.35 -3.85 10.30
CA PHE A 34 4.85 -3.57 8.97
C PHE A 34 3.74 -3.05 8.07
N THR A 35 4.04 -2.02 7.27
CA THR A 35 3.13 -1.49 6.25
C THR A 35 3.82 -1.61 4.89
N VAL A 36 3.45 -2.63 4.11
CA VAL A 36 4.21 -3.09 2.92
C VAL A 36 3.33 -3.36 1.71
N ALA A 37 3.90 -3.39 0.51
CA ALA A 37 3.14 -3.60 -0.72
C ALA A 37 2.71 -5.07 -0.93
N GLY A 38 3.36 -6.01 -0.25
CA GLY A 38 2.99 -7.43 -0.29
C GLY A 38 3.72 -8.26 0.76
N ALA A 39 3.11 -9.37 1.16
CA ALA A 39 3.73 -10.36 2.05
C ALA A 39 3.44 -11.77 1.54
N SER A 40 4.37 -12.71 1.73
CA SER A 40 4.10 -14.14 1.48
C SER A 40 3.34 -14.76 2.66
N LYS A 41 2.60 -15.86 2.41
CA LYS A 41 1.85 -16.59 3.46
C LYS A 41 2.73 -16.95 4.66
N GLY A 42 3.90 -17.53 4.40
CA GLY A 42 4.87 -17.84 5.47
C GLY A 42 5.47 -16.62 6.16
N ALA A 43 5.45 -15.43 5.54
CA ALA A 43 5.87 -14.19 6.20
C ALA A 43 4.80 -13.68 7.18
N ILE A 44 3.52 -13.73 6.78
CA ILE A 44 2.40 -13.33 7.65
C ILE A 44 2.36 -14.23 8.88
N GLU A 45 2.45 -15.55 8.69
CA GLU A 45 2.48 -16.51 9.79
C GLU A 45 3.67 -16.29 10.74
N ALA A 46 4.86 -15.96 10.20
CA ALA A 46 6.03 -15.66 11.02
C ALA A 46 5.87 -14.35 11.80
N VAL A 47 5.25 -13.32 11.19
CA VAL A 47 4.98 -12.04 11.85
C VAL A 47 3.90 -12.19 12.93
N GLU A 48 2.83 -12.94 12.66
CA GLU A 48 1.78 -13.26 13.64
C GLU A 48 2.34 -14.09 14.80
N LYS A 49 3.19 -15.09 14.54
CA LYS A 49 3.92 -15.85 15.58
C LYS A 49 4.82 -14.96 16.43
N ALA A 50 5.46 -13.97 15.81
CA ALA A 50 6.22 -12.95 16.52
C ALA A 50 5.33 -11.91 17.25
N GLY A 51 4.00 -12.00 17.13
CA GLY A 51 3.03 -11.08 17.73
C GLY A 51 3.01 -9.69 17.08
N GLY A 52 3.41 -9.61 15.81
CA GLY A 52 3.41 -8.40 14.98
C GLY A 52 2.17 -8.30 14.07
N SER A 53 2.10 -7.23 13.28
CA SER A 53 1.03 -6.99 12.31
C SER A 53 1.61 -6.72 10.93
N VAL A 54 0.96 -7.20 9.87
CA VAL A 54 1.30 -6.90 8.48
C VAL A 54 0.10 -6.20 7.82
N ASP A 55 0.23 -4.90 7.60
CA ASP A 55 -0.67 -4.13 6.76
C ASP A 55 -0.17 -4.16 5.32
N VAL A 56 -0.83 -4.97 4.49
CA VAL A 56 -0.54 -5.02 3.05
C VAL A 56 -1.31 -3.89 2.37
N ILE A 57 -0.59 -2.87 1.90
CA ILE A 57 -1.16 -1.77 1.12
C ILE A 57 -1.66 -2.37 -0.20
N HIS A 58 -2.96 -2.57 -0.30
CA HIS A 58 -3.61 -3.02 -1.52
C HIS A 58 -3.41 -1.94 -2.61
N VAL A 59 -2.43 -2.15 -3.49
CA VAL A 59 -2.28 -1.33 -4.68
C VAL A 59 -3.42 -1.68 -5.63
N VAL A 60 -4.49 -0.88 -5.58
CA VAL A 60 -5.61 -0.95 -6.52
C VAL A 60 -5.03 -0.93 -7.95
N PRO A 61 -5.31 -1.94 -8.80
CA PRO A 61 -4.75 -2.04 -10.13
C PRO A 61 -5.06 -0.77 -10.93
N ALA A 62 -4.10 -0.34 -11.76
CA ALA A 62 -4.20 0.92 -12.51
C ALA A 62 -5.48 1.03 -13.36
N ALA A 63 -6.05 -0.11 -13.78
CA ALA A 63 -7.33 -0.20 -14.47
C ALA A 63 -8.52 0.30 -13.62
N GLU A 64 -8.55 -0.02 -12.32
CA GLU A 64 -9.61 0.43 -11.41
C GLU A 64 -9.43 1.88 -10.98
N LYS A 65 -8.18 2.35 -10.82
CA LYS A 65 -7.90 3.78 -10.60
C LYS A 65 -8.27 4.64 -11.82
N ALA A 66 -8.11 4.12 -13.03
CA ALA A 66 -8.52 4.78 -14.27
C ALA A 66 -10.05 4.80 -14.42
N ALA A 67 -10.73 3.70 -14.06
CA ALA A 67 -12.19 3.63 -14.03
C ALA A 67 -12.80 4.61 -13.01
N ALA A 68 -12.22 4.69 -11.80
CA ALA A 68 -12.68 5.61 -10.75
C ALA A 68 -12.49 7.10 -11.10
N LYS A 69 -11.50 7.44 -11.94
CA LYS A 69 -11.26 8.82 -12.39
C LYS A 69 -12.03 9.20 -13.66
N LYS A 70 -12.58 8.23 -14.40
CA LYS A 70 -13.28 8.49 -15.67
C LYS A 70 -14.61 9.19 -15.39
N GLY A 71 -14.70 10.45 -15.78
CA GLY A 71 -15.94 11.24 -15.71
C GLY A 71 -16.08 12.14 -14.49
N VAL A 72 -15.16 12.11 -13.53
CA VAL A 72 -15.15 13.03 -12.37
C VAL A 72 -15.06 14.49 -12.84
N LYS A 73 -14.07 14.79 -13.68
CA LYS A 73 -13.88 16.13 -14.27
C LYS A 73 -15.02 16.59 -15.19
N TYR A 74 -15.85 15.66 -15.68
CA TYR A 74 -17.04 15.98 -16.48
C TYR A 74 -18.23 16.30 -15.57
N ARG A 75 -18.42 15.52 -14.50
CA ARG A 75 -19.44 15.76 -13.48
C ARG A 75 -19.22 17.08 -12.74
N GLU A 76 -17.98 17.38 -12.36
CA GLU A 76 -17.61 18.67 -11.76
C GLU A 76 -17.93 19.85 -12.68
N ARG A 77 -17.57 19.75 -13.97
CA ARG A 77 -17.82 20.80 -14.96
C ARG A 77 -19.31 20.96 -15.27
N LYS A 78 -20.07 19.86 -15.27
CA LYS A 78 -21.53 19.88 -15.44
C LYS A 78 -22.20 20.53 -14.23
N ALA A 79 -21.81 20.17 -13.00
CA ALA A 79 -22.31 20.77 -11.77
C ALA A 79 -22.01 22.28 -11.71
N HIS A 80 -20.80 22.69 -12.09
CA HIS A 80 -20.43 24.10 -12.20
C HIS A 80 -21.25 24.84 -13.28
N LYS A 81 -21.63 24.18 -14.37
CA LYS A 81 -22.47 24.80 -15.40
C LYS A 81 -23.94 24.90 -14.98
N GLU A 82 -24.45 23.92 -14.24
CA GLU A 82 -25.80 23.95 -13.69
C GLU A 82 -25.94 24.98 -12.57
N SER A 83 -24.91 25.19 -11.74
CA SER A 83 -24.91 26.23 -10.70
C SER A 83 -24.89 27.67 -11.24
N PHE A 84 -24.46 27.86 -12.49
CA PHE A 84 -24.53 29.16 -13.18
C PHE A 84 -25.83 29.38 -13.96
N LYS A 85 -26.67 28.35 -14.07
CA LYS A 85 -27.95 28.38 -14.80
C LYS A 85 -29.18 28.51 -13.87
N ALA A 86 -28.98 28.31 -12.57
CA ALA A 86 -29.92 28.70 -11.52
C ALA A 86 -29.72 30.19 -11.19
#